data_AF-A0A662HVU0-F1
#
_entry.id   AF-A0A662HVU0-F1
#
_cell.length_a   1.000
_cell.length_b   1.000
_cell.length_c   1.000
_cell.angle_alpha   90.00
_cell.angle_beta   90.00
_cell.angle_gamma   90.00
#
_symmetry.space_group_name_H-M   'P 1'
#
loop_
_entity.id
_entity.type
_entity.pdbx_description
1 polymer ?
#
loop_
_entity_poly.entity_id
_entity_poly.type
_entity_poly.pdbx_seq_one_letter_code
_entity_poly.pdbx_strand_id
1 'polypeptide(L)'
;MIKANGKLWLIEAGGDPFDLVKALNLLNISPRQLDGIFLTHGHFDHVTGLIALQGKSTPIYLHHRDLFILPQRIAQDIEGQIVKLRGGEKFEISEDLEMQVLHSPGHTPGSCCYYLPSEGILFSGDTVFTGGFVGRTDLPGGNFKLLVQSLQTLSHLEVRHLLPSHGPPALNNGRDQLLYALRTLL
;
A
#
# COMPACT_ATOMS: atom_id res chain seq x y z
N MET A 1 4.36 6.74 -5.24
CA MET A 1 3.66 8.04 -5.37
C MET A 1 2.98 8.08 -6.73
N ILE A 2 1.77 8.65 -6.80
CA ILE A 2 0.99 8.87 -8.01
C ILE A 2 0.83 10.37 -8.20
N LYS A 3 1.02 10.87 -9.43
CA LYS A 3 0.86 12.29 -9.79
C LYS A 3 -0.08 12.41 -10.98
N ALA A 4 -1.15 13.17 -10.84
CA ALA A 4 -2.07 13.46 -11.94
C ALA A 4 -2.81 14.78 -11.70
N ASN A 5 -3.09 15.55 -12.76
CA ASN A 5 -3.87 16.80 -12.69
C ASN A 5 -3.41 17.79 -11.60
N GLY A 6 -2.10 17.90 -11.38
CA GLY A 6 -1.51 18.77 -10.36
C GLY A 6 -1.62 18.24 -8.92
N LYS A 7 -2.25 17.09 -8.71
CA LYS A 7 -2.39 16.41 -7.43
C LYS A 7 -1.34 15.32 -7.21
N LEU A 8 -1.05 15.03 -5.95
CA LEU A 8 -0.03 14.08 -5.50
C LEU A 8 -0.57 13.16 -4.41
N TRP A 9 -0.50 11.85 -4.65
CA TRP A 9 -0.83 10.83 -3.67
C TRP A 9 0.39 9.99 -3.33
N LEU A 10 0.66 9.87 -2.04
CA LEU A 10 1.68 8.95 -1.55
C LEU A 10 1.04 7.56 -1.40
N ILE A 11 1.73 6.52 -1.89
CA ILE A 11 1.38 5.13 -1.60
C ILE A 11 2.48 4.65 -0.67
N GLU A 12 2.07 4.25 0.53
CA GLU A 12 2.91 3.93 1.68
C GLU A 12 3.68 5.08 2.34
N ALA A 13 3.77 5.02 3.66
CA ALA A 13 4.53 5.98 4.48
C ALA A 13 5.44 5.25 5.47
N GLY A 14 6.06 4.17 5.00
CA GLY A 14 6.96 3.34 5.78
C GLY A 14 8.37 3.92 5.95
N GLY A 15 9.17 3.21 6.74
CA GLY A 15 10.58 3.51 6.96
C GLY A 15 10.87 4.71 7.87
N ASP A 16 12.10 5.20 7.78
CA ASP A 16 12.58 6.33 8.58
C ASP A 16 11.92 7.65 8.10
N PRO A 17 11.33 8.46 8.99
CA PRO A 17 10.73 9.76 8.63
C PRO A 17 11.69 10.71 7.90
N PHE A 18 12.99 10.69 8.24
CA PHE A 18 14.00 11.51 7.58
C PHE A 18 14.21 11.09 6.12
N ASP A 19 14.17 9.80 5.83
CA ASP A 19 14.31 9.29 4.46
C ASP A 19 13.11 9.67 3.59
N LEU A 20 11.90 9.65 4.15
CA LEU A 20 10.72 10.15 3.44
C LEU A 20 10.85 11.64 3.08
N VAL A 21 11.25 12.48 4.04
CA VAL A 21 11.46 13.93 3.79
C VAL A 21 12.53 14.14 2.73
N LYS A 22 13.64 13.39 2.83
CA LYS A 22 14.73 13.45 1.84
C LYS A 22 14.24 13.05 0.45
N ALA A 23 13.48 11.97 0.32
CA ALA A 23 12.91 11.53 -0.95
C ALA A 23 11.96 12.58 -1.55
N LEU A 24 11.08 13.17 -0.75
CA LEU A 24 10.19 14.24 -1.19
C LEU A 24 10.97 15.49 -1.64
N ASN A 25 12.00 15.88 -0.90
CA ASN A 25 12.86 17.01 -1.26
C ASN A 25 13.60 16.78 -2.59
N LEU A 26 14.11 15.57 -2.83
CA LEU A 26 14.75 15.21 -4.11
C LEU A 26 13.77 15.34 -5.30
N LEU A 27 12.48 15.16 -5.05
CA LEU A 27 11.43 15.33 -6.03
C LEU A 27 10.89 16.79 -6.10
N ASN A 28 11.48 17.71 -5.34
CA ASN A 28 10.99 19.09 -5.16
C ASN A 28 9.53 19.15 -4.69
N ILE A 29 9.13 18.18 -3.86
CA ILE A 29 7.79 18.09 -3.29
C ILE A 29 7.89 18.44 -1.80
N SER A 30 7.20 19.49 -1.40
CA SER A 30 6.92 19.71 0.01
C SER A 30 5.86 18.71 0.45
N PRO A 31 5.97 18.09 1.65
CA PRO A 31 4.94 17.20 2.11
C PRO A 31 3.58 17.89 2.37
N ARG A 32 3.45 19.22 2.22
CA ARG A 32 2.16 19.94 2.20
C ARG A 32 1.41 19.83 0.87
N GLN A 33 2.09 19.39 -0.18
CA GLN A 33 1.51 19.23 -1.52
C GLN A 33 0.86 17.85 -1.72
N LEU A 34 0.87 17.00 -0.69
CA LEU A 34 0.23 15.68 -0.76
C LEU A 34 -1.28 15.84 -0.55
N ASP A 35 -2.05 15.41 -1.53
CA ASP A 35 -3.52 15.38 -1.52
C ASP A 35 -4.08 14.15 -0.80
N GLY A 36 -3.26 13.14 -0.56
CA GLY A 36 -3.64 11.96 0.19
C GLY A 36 -2.51 10.95 0.35
N ILE A 37 -2.65 10.08 1.34
CA ILE A 37 -1.71 9.00 1.64
C ILE A 37 -2.49 7.71 1.72
N PHE A 38 -2.15 6.73 0.89
CA PHE A 38 -2.73 5.39 0.90
C PHE A 38 -1.78 4.42 1.57
N LEU A 39 -2.19 3.83 2.69
CA LEU A 39 -1.41 2.81 3.40
C LEU A 39 -1.87 1.43 2.97
N THR A 40 -0.96 0.49 2.71
CA THR A 40 -1.35 -0.90 2.40
C THR A 40 -1.80 -1.61 3.66
N HIS A 41 -1.22 -1.30 4.83
CA HIS A 41 -1.62 -1.83 6.13
C HIS A 41 -1.08 -1.00 7.30
N GLY A 42 -1.46 -1.37 8.53
CA GLY A 42 -1.20 -0.58 9.75
C GLY A 42 0.08 -0.91 10.53
N HIS A 43 1.00 -1.76 10.02
CA HIS A 43 2.21 -2.10 10.77
C HIS A 43 3.19 -0.92 10.88
N PHE A 44 4.01 -0.95 11.94
CA PHE A 44 4.89 0.17 12.30
C PHE A 44 5.85 0.56 11.17
N ASP A 45 6.42 -0.41 10.45
CA ASP A 45 7.37 -0.22 9.36
C ASP A 45 6.76 0.41 8.11
N HIS A 46 5.42 0.51 8.05
CA HIS A 46 4.64 1.09 6.94
C HIS A 46 3.98 2.43 7.30
N VAL A 47 3.98 2.82 8.58
CA VAL A 47 3.30 4.04 9.04
C VAL A 47 4.20 5.03 9.76
N THR A 48 5.45 4.66 10.10
CA THR A 48 6.34 5.53 10.91
C THR A 48 6.71 6.82 10.17
N GLY A 49 6.82 6.81 8.84
CA GLY A 49 7.08 7.99 8.03
C GLY A 49 6.00 9.08 8.15
N LEU A 50 4.78 8.74 8.60
CA LEU A 50 3.73 9.72 8.90
C LEU A 50 4.16 10.74 9.96
N ILE A 51 5.13 10.41 10.83
CA ILE A 51 5.69 11.35 11.81
C ILE A 51 6.27 12.59 11.11
N ALA A 52 6.92 12.43 9.97
CA ALA A 52 7.45 13.56 9.18
C ALA A 52 6.35 14.41 8.52
N LEU A 53 5.11 13.91 8.50
CA LEU A 53 3.97 14.55 7.87
C LEU A 53 3.04 15.22 8.90
N GLN A 54 3.38 15.19 10.19
CA GLN A 54 2.59 15.77 11.28
C GLN A 54 2.28 17.27 11.10
N GLY A 55 1.13 17.69 11.67
CA GLY A 55 0.64 19.07 11.59
C GLY A 55 -0.04 19.44 10.27
N LYS A 56 -0.53 18.43 9.53
CA LYS A 56 -1.22 18.59 8.24
C LYS A 56 -2.59 17.93 8.29
N SER A 57 -3.45 18.34 7.37
CA SER A 57 -4.79 17.78 7.21
C SER A 57 -4.86 16.91 5.95
N THR A 58 -3.83 16.08 5.71
CA THR A 58 -3.80 15.21 4.54
C THR A 58 -4.59 13.94 4.85
N PRO A 59 -5.59 13.55 4.03
CA PRO A 59 -6.35 12.34 4.28
C PRO A 59 -5.46 11.11 4.20
N ILE A 60 -5.55 10.26 5.22
CA ILE A 60 -4.81 9.00 5.33
C ILE A 60 -5.81 7.86 5.14
N TYR A 61 -5.71 7.20 4.01
CA TYR A 61 -6.57 6.07 3.65
C TYR A 61 -5.97 4.79 4.22
N LEU A 62 -6.72 4.17 5.13
CA LEU A 62 -6.33 2.91 5.77
C LEU A 62 -7.56 2.02 5.90
N HIS A 63 -7.39 0.73 5.65
CA HIS A 63 -8.45 -0.22 5.85
C HIS A 63 -8.86 -0.30 7.33
N HIS A 64 -10.16 -0.20 7.60
CA HIS A 64 -10.67 -0.12 8.98
C HIS A 64 -10.26 -1.32 9.86
N ARG A 65 -10.01 -2.48 9.25
CA ARG A 65 -9.57 -3.69 9.97
C ARG A 65 -8.13 -3.63 10.47
N ASP A 66 -7.35 -2.60 10.11
CA ASP A 66 -5.98 -2.42 10.59
C ASP A 66 -5.82 -1.32 11.64
N LEU A 67 -6.91 -0.65 12.01
CA LEU A 67 -6.86 0.38 13.04
C LEU A 67 -6.33 -0.16 14.39
N PHE A 68 -6.51 -1.46 14.66
CA PHE A 68 -6.08 -2.08 15.91
C PHE A 68 -4.58 -2.37 15.99
N ILE A 69 -3.87 -2.45 14.84
CA ILE A 69 -2.42 -2.72 14.79
C ILE A 69 -1.59 -1.45 14.68
N LEU A 70 -2.23 -0.29 14.45
CA LEU A 70 -1.53 0.98 14.41
C LEU A 70 -0.76 1.20 15.73
N PRO A 71 0.51 1.64 15.66
CA PRO A 71 1.22 2.07 16.85
C PRO A 71 0.43 3.16 17.57
N GLN A 72 0.24 3.03 18.89
CA GLN A 72 -0.65 3.90 19.67
C GLN A 72 -0.40 5.39 19.45
N ARG A 73 0.88 5.80 19.42
CA ARG A 73 1.26 7.20 19.18
C ARG A 73 0.83 7.67 17.79
N ILE A 74 1.08 6.87 16.76
CA ILE A 74 0.67 7.18 15.38
C ILE A 74 -0.86 7.29 15.31
N ALA A 75 -1.58 6.34 15.89
CA ALA A 75 -3.04 6.34 15.89
C ALA A 75 -3.62 7.63 16.50
N GLN A 76 -3.04 8.12 17.59
CA GLN A 76 -3.43 9.40 18.22
C GLN A 76 -3.11 10.60 17.31
N ASP A 77 -1.91 10.62 16.71
CA ASP A 77 -1.45 11.74 15.89
C ASP A 77 -2.27 11.91 14.60
N ILE A 78 -2.84 10.82 14.08
CA ILE A 78 -3.56 10.82 12.78
C ILE A 78 -5.08 10.62 12.90
N GLU A 79 -5.65 10.48 14.11
CA GLU A 79 -7.06 10.08 14.31
C GLU A 79 -8.05 10.89 13.46
N GLY A 80 -7.90 12.23 13.42
CA GLY A 80 -8.76 13.12 12.64
C GLY A 80 -8.51 13.15 11.13
N GLN A 81 -7.53 12.41 10.63
CA GLN A 81 -7.13 12.35 9.22
C GLN A 81 -7.50 11.02 8.55
N ILE A 82 -7.90 10.00 9.34
CA ILE A 82 -8.14 8.66 8.81
C ILE A 82 -9.43 8.62 7.99
N VAL A 83 -9.29 8.25 6.72
CA VAL A 83 -10.39 7.81 5.86
C VAL A 83 -10.40 6.28 5.83
N LYS A 84 -11.47 5.69 6.36
CA LYS A 84 -11.58 4.24 6.52
C LYS A 84 -11.95 3.56 5.21
N LEU A 85 -11.04 2.73 4.69
CA LEU A 85 -11.30 1.86 3.54
C LEU A 85 -12.00 0.55 3.97
N ARG A 86 -12.71 -0.06 3.03
CA ARG A 86 -13.41 -1.36 3.12
C ARG A 86 -12.93 -2.38 2.08
N GLY A 87 -12.24 -1.94 1.04
CA GLY A 87 -11.92 -2.78 -0.12
C GLY A 87 -12.98 -2.67 -1.20
N GLY A 88 -12.54 -2.60 -2.45
CA GLY A 88 -13.38 -2.45 -3.64
C GLY A 88 -13.65 -0.99 -4.03
N GLU A 89 -13.16 -0.01 -3.26
CA GLU A 89 -13.24 1.38 -3.66
C GLU A 89 -12.48 1.65 -4.96
N LYS A 90 -13.00 2.60 -5.72
CA LYS A 90 -12.40 3.12 -6.93
C LYS A 90 -12.17 4.62 -6.76
N PHE A 91 -10.94 5.04 -7.00
CA PHE A 91 -10.54 6.43 -6.94
C PHE A 91 -10.23 6.90 -8.35
N GLU A 92 -11.04 7.82 -8.86
CA GLU A 92 -10.73 8.56 -10.09
C GLU A 92 -9.58 9.53 -9.79
N ILE A 93 -8.37 9.16 -10.20
CA ILE A 93 -7.15 9.94 -10.01
C ILE A 93 -7.06 11.06 -11.07
N SER A 94 -7.44 10.73 -12.31
CA SER A 94 -7.67 11.65 -13.44
C SER A 94 -8.65 11.02 -14.44
N GLU A 95 -8.99 11.74 -15.51
CA GLU A 95 -9.90 11.27 -16.57
C GLU A 95 -9.54 9.87 -17.10
N ASP A 96 -8.25 9.59 -17.32
CA ASP A 96 -7.77 8.30 -17.85
C ASP A 96 -7.09 7.39 -16.80
N LEU A 97 -7.20 7.72 -15.51
CA LEU A 97 -6.50 6.99 -14.44
C LEU A 97 -7.44 6.69 -13.27
N GLU A 98 -7.86 5.44 -13.17
CA GLU A 98 -8.58 4.89 -12.01
C GLU A 98 -7.61 4.06 -11.16
N MET A 99 -7.63 4.29 -9.84
CA MET A 99 -6.99 3.40 -8.87
C MET A 99 -8.04 2.57 -8.15
N GLN A 100 -7.85 1.25 -8.15
CA GLN A 100 -8.71 0.29 -7.46
C GLN A 100 -8.07 -0.13 -6.14
N VAL A 101 -8.84 -0.07 -5.06
CA VAL A 101 -8.45 -0.62 -3.75
C VAL A 101 -8.85 -2.08 -3.71
N LEU A 102 -7.87 -2.97 -3.65
CA LEU A 102 -8.09 -4.41 -3.61
C LEU A 102 -7.81 -4.91 -2.20
N HIS A 103 -8.85 -5.33 -1.48
CA HIS A 103 -8.65 -5.95 -0.17
C HIS A 103 -7.92 -7.29 -0.34
N SER A 104 -6.79 -7.43 0.35
CA SER A 104 -5.88 -8.57 0.25
C SER A 104 -5.52 -9.11 1.65
N PRO A 105 -6.51 -9.54 2.45
CA PRO A 105 -6.27 -9.98 3.82
C PRO A 105 -5.33 -11.18 3.85
N GLY A 106 -4.47 -11.24 4.86
CA GLY A 106 -3.52 -12.33 5.00
C GLY A 106 -2.33 -11.95 5.85
N HIS A 107 -1.51 -11.01 5.37
CA HIS A 107 -0.44 -10.43 6.18
C HIS A 107 -1.01 -9.70 7.40
N THR A 108 -2.06 -8.91 7.17
CA THR A 108 -2.94 -8.34 8.21
C THR A 108 -4.41 -8.53 7.81
N PRO A 109 -5.38 -8.31 8.73
CA PRO A 109 -6.79 -8.36 8.41
C PRO A 109 -7.25 -7.27 7.43
N GLY A 110 -6.57 -6.13 7.39
CA GLY A 110 -6.87 -4.97 6.57
C GLY A 110 -5.90 -4.70 5.42
N SER A 111 -4.93 -5.58 5.17
CA SER A 111 -4.02 -5.46 4.03
C SER A 111 -4.79 -5.16 2.74
N CYS A 112 -4.35 -4.13 2.01
CA CYS A 112 -4.87 -3.73 0.72
C CYS A 112 -3.73 -3.61 -0.31
N CYS A 113 -4.01 -4.01 -1.54
CA CYS A 113 -3.22 -3.64 -2.71
C CYS A 113 -3.89 -2.48 -3.44
N TYR A 114 -3.10 -1.66 -4.14
CA TYR A 114 -3.61 -0.58 -4.99
C TYR A 114 -3.25 -0.87 -6.44
N TYR A 115 -4.26 -1.00 -7.30
CA TYR A 115 -4.10 -1.40 -8.69
C TYR A 115 -4.49 -0.27 -9.63
N LEU A 116 -3.64 0.02 -10.62
CA LEU A 116 -3.89 0.96 -11.72
C LEU A 116 -4.05 0.14 -13.00
N PRO A 117 -5.28 -0.20 -13.44
CA PRO A 117 -5.51 -1.12 -14.55
C PRO A 117 -4.94 -0.64 -15.88
N SER A 118 -5.11 0.65 -16.22
CA SER A 118 -4.62 1.22 -17.47
C SER A 118 -3.09 1.13 -17.60
N GLU A 119 -2.39 1.25 -16.47
CA GLU A 119 -0.92 1.18 -16.39
C GLU A 119 -0.40 -0.24 -16.14
N GLY A 120 -1.28 -1.18 -15.74
CA GLY A 120 -0.88 -2.51 -15.28
C GLY A 120 0.05 -2.48 -14.06
N ILE A 121 -0.10 -1.48 -13.18
CA ILE A 121 0.73 -1.29 -11.98
C ILE A 121 -0.02 -1.80 -10.75
N LEU A 122 0.61 -2.67 -9.97
CA LEU A 122 0.12 -3.12 -8.67
C LEU A 122 1.07 -2.71 -7.56
N PHE A 123 0.62 -1.86 -6.64
CA PHE A 123 1.26 -1.67 -5.34
C PHE A 123 0.78 -2.79 -4.42
N SER A 124 1.62 -3.78 -4.16
CA SER A 124 1.20 -5.04 -3.52
C SER A 124 1.30 -5.04 -2.00
N GLY A 125 1.94 -4.02 -1.41
CA GLY A 125 2.24 -3.98 0.00
C GLY A 125 3.04 -5.22 0.42
N ASP A 126 2.62 -5.82 1.54
CA ASP A 126 3.17 -7.06 2.08
C ASP A 126 2.39 -8.31 1.66
N THR A 127 1.51 -8.19 0.66
CA THR A 127 0.81 -9.36 0.11
C THR A 127 1.74 -10.24 -0.70
N VAL A 128 2.59 -9.61 -1.54
CA VAL A 128 3.59 -10.29 -2.37
C VAL A 128 4.76 -9.36 -2.67
N PHE A 129 5.95 -9.94 -2.67
CA PHE A 129 7.22 -9.30 -2.98
C PHE A 129 7.83 -9.88 -4.26
N THR A 130 8.85 -9.20 -4.78
CA THR A 130 9.66 -9.73 -5.88
C THR A 130 10.34 -11.04 -5.49
N GLY A 131 10.35 -12.01 -6.40
CA GLY A 131 10.79 -13.37 -6.12
C GLY A 131 9.71 -14.23 -5.46
N GLY A 132 8.43 -13.83 -5.50
CA GLY A 132 7.32 -14.64 -5.00
C GLY A 132 7.31 -14.81 -3.47
N PHE A 133 8.15 -14.07 -2.75
CA PHE A 133 8.08 -14.00 -1.29
C PHE A 133 6.83 -13.23 -0.86
N VAL A 134 6.42 -13.42 0.39
CA VAL A 134 5.19 -12.83 0.94
C VAL A 134 5.43 -12.32 2.35
N GLY A 135 4.60 -11.38 2.79
CA GLY A 135 4.60 -10.91 4.16
C GLY A 135 4.28 -12.02 5.16
N ARG A 136 4.81 -11.84 6.37
CA ARG A 136 4.61 -12.76 7.50
C ARG A 136 3.13 -12.88 7.87
N THR A 137 2.68 -14.08 8.21
CA THR A 137 1.30 -14.30 8.70
C THR A 137 1.24 -14.84 10.12
N ASP A 138 2.38 -14.85 10.83
CA ASP A 138 2.52 -15.33 12.21
C ASP A 138 2.36 -14.21 13.26
N LEU A 139 2.26 -12.95 12.82
CA LEU A 139 1.97 -11.79 13.68
C LEU A 139 0.46 -11.68 13.98
N PRO A 140 0.05 -10.91 15.01
CA PRO A 140 -1.36 -10.74 15.37
C PRO A 140 -2.24 -10.31 14.19
N GLY A 141 -3.30 -11.08 13.93
CA GLY A 141 -4.22 -10.84 12.80
C GLY A 141 -3.78 -11.46 11.47
N GLY A 142 -2.55 -11.98 11.39
CA GLY A 142 -2.05 -12.72 10.25
C GLY A 142 -2.84 -14.02 10.01
N ASN A 143 -3.03 -14.37 8.74
CA ASN A 143 -3.73 -15.57 8.31
C ASN A 143 -3.20 -16.06 6.96
N PHE A 144 -2.43 -17.15 6.99
CA PHE A 144 -1.82 -17.74 5.79
C PHE A 144 -2.84 -18.16 4.73
N LYS A 145 -3.97 -18.75 5.14
CA LYS A 145 -5.00 -19.21 4.20
C LYS A 145 -5.63 -18.03 3.45
N LEU A 146 -5.91 -16.93 4.15
CA LEU A 146 -6.43 -15.71 3.52
C LEU A 146 -5.39 -15.08 2.59
N LEU A 147 -4.11 -15.08 2.97
CA LEU A 147 -3.03 -14.58 2.10
C LEU A 147 -3.01 -15.35 0.76
N VAL A 148 -3.06 -16.68 0.80
CA VAL A 148 -3.11 -17.50 -0.41
C VAL A 148 -4.35 -17.21 -1.26
N GLN A 149 -5.52 -17.02 -0.64
CA GLN A 149 -6.75 -16.63 -1.36
C GLN A 149 -6.64 -15.24 -2.01
N SER A 150 -5.99 -14.29 -1.33
CA SER A 150 -5.68 -12.97 -1.87
C SER A 150 -4.77 -13.08 -3.09
N LEU A 151 -3.70 -13.88 -3.01
CA LEU A 151 -2.80 -14.14 -4.14
C LEU A 151 -3.52 -14.78 -5.33
N GLN A 152 -4.41 -15.75 -5.08
CA GLN A 152 -5.23 -16.36 -6.13
C GLN A 152 -6.08 -15.32 -6.86
N THR A 153 -6.73 -14.43 -6.11
CA THR A 153 -7.54 -13.35 -6.67
C THR A 153 -6.69 -12.39 -7.49
N LEU A 154 -5.55 -11.95 -6.95
CA LEU A 154 -4.64 -11.02 -7.61
C LEU A 154 -4.00 -11.64 -8.87
N SER A 155 -3.80 -12.97 -8.92
CA SER A 155 -3.20 -13.65 -10.07
C SER A 155 -4.04 -13.59 -11.35
N HIS A 156 -5.33 -13.24 -11.25
CA HIS A 156 -6.21 -13.02 -12.39
C HIS A 156 -6.06 -11.63 -13.02
N LEU A 157 -5.31 -10.70 -12.40
CA LEU A 157 -5.11 -9.35 -12.90
C LEU A 157 -4.01 -9.29 -13.95
N GLU A 158 -4.14 -8.34 -14.88
CA GLU A 158 -3.10 -7.99 -15.83
C GLU A 158 -2.08 -7.05 -15.16
N VAL A 159 -1.12 -7.65 -14.45
CA VAL A 159 -0.08 -6.92 -13.71
C VAL A 159 1.22 -6.92 -14.51
N ARG A 160 1.56 -5.78 -15.11
CA ARG A 160 2.83 -5.55 -15.80
C ARG A 160 3.94 -5.21 -14.83
N HIS A 161 3.67 -4.33 -13.86
CA HIS A 161 4.62 -3.89 -12.86
C HIS A 161 4.09 -4.17 -11.46
N LEU A 162 4.92 -4.77 -10.61
CA LEU A 162 4.62 -5.04 -9.21
C LEU A 162 5.58 -4.27 -8.31
N LEU A 163 5.02 -3.46 -7.42
CA LEU A 163 5.72 -2.54 -6.55
C LEU A 163 5.41 -2.93 -5.10
N PRO A 164 6.25 -3.77 -4.47
CA PRO A 164 6.07 -4.16 -3.09
C PRO A 164 6.49 -3.06 -2.13
N SER A 165 6.08 -3.15 -0.87
CA SER A 165 6.61 -2.27 0.18
C SER A 165 8.04 -2.64 0.58
N HIS A 166 8.45 -3.90 0.37
CA HIS A 166 9.79 -4.41 0.69
C HIS A 166 10.48 -5.03 -0.53
N GLY A 167 11.77 -4.73 -0.68
CA GLY A 167 12.58 -5.21 -1.79
C GLY A 167 12.40 -4.39 -3.08
N PRO A 168 13.08 -4.78 -4.17
CA PRO A 168 13.03 -4.05 -5.44
C PRO A 168 11.68 -4.27 -6.14
N PRO A 169 11.24 -3.33 -7.00
CA PRO A 169 10.08 -3.56 -7.86
C PRO A 169 10.38 -4.59 -8.95
N ALA A 170 9.34 -5.31 -9.38
CA ALA A 170 9.37 -6.22 -10.52
C ALA A 170 8.74 -5.51 -11.73
N LEU A 171 9.57 -5.13 -12.71
CA LEU A 171 9.16 -4.36 -13.88
C LEU A 171 8.99 -5.28 -15.10
N ASN A 172 7.83 -5.20 -15.77
CA ASN A 172 7.44 -6.00 -16.93
C ASN A 172 7.25 -7.51 -16.69
N ASN A 173 7.34 -7.94 -15.42
CA ASN A 173 7.14 -9.33 -15.00
C ASN A 173 6.36 -9.41 -13.68
N GLY A 174 5.46 -8.45 -13.44
CA GLY A 174 4.67 -8.36 -12.20
C GLY A 174 3.77 -9.58 -11.99
N ARG A 175 3.05 -10.02 -13.03
CA ARG A 175 2.20 -11.22 -12.97
C ARG A 175 3.00 -12.48 -12.67
N ASP A 176 4.23 -12.58 -13.17
CA ASP A 176 5.09 -13.73 -12.88
C ASP A 176 5.42 -13.84 -11.39
N GLN A 177 5.52 -12.72 -10.67
CA GLN A 177 5.76 -12.75 -9.21
C GLN A 177 4.56 -13.34 -8.47
N LEU A 178 3.33 -12.98 -8.87
CA LEU A 178 2.10 -13.54 -8.30
C LEU A 178 1.99 -15.05 -8.56
N LEU A 179 2.27 -15.47 -9.79
CA LEU A 179 2.24 -16.89 -10.17
C LEU A 179 3.35 -17.68 -9.47
N TYR A 180 4.52 -17.07 -9.28
CA TYR A 180 5.62 -17.71 -8.56
C TYR A 180 5.27 -17.90 -7.09
N ALA A 181 4.70 -16.89 -6.42
CA ALA A 181 4.21 -17.00 -5.05
C ALA A 181 3.17 -18.13 -4.90
N LEU A 182 2.22 -18.26 -5.83
CA LEU A 182 1.23 -19.34 -5.77
C LEU A 182 1.84 -20.74 -5.93
N ARG A 183 2.87 -20.89 -6.77
CA ARG A 183 3.56 -22.18 -6.98
C ARG A 183 4.43 -22.60 -5.80
N THR A 184 4.90 -21.65 -4.99
CA THR A 184 5.78 -21.93 -3.84
C THR A 184 4.99 -22.13 -2.55
N LEU A 185 3.75 -21.64 -2.47
CA LEU A 185 2.90 -21.69 -1.28
C LEU A 185 1.83 -22.80 -1.33
N LEU A 186 1.63 -23.43 -2.49
CA LEU A 186 0.72 -24.57 -2.71
C LEU A 186 1.53 -25.83 -3.02
#